data_AF-A0A963WDR7-F1
#
_entry.id   AF-A0A963WDR7-F1
#
_cell.length_a   1.000
_cell.length_b   1.000
_cell.length_c   1.000
_cell.angle_alpha   90.00
_cell.angle_beta   90.00
_cell.angle_gamma   90.00
#
_symmetry.space_group_name_H-M   'P 1'
#
loop_
_entity.id
_entity.type
_entity.pdbx_description
1 polymer ?
#
loop_
_entity_poly.entity_id
_entity_poly.type
_entity_poly.pdbx_seq_one_letter_code
_entity_poly.pdbx_strand_id
1 'polypeptide(L)'
;MTRDTDKIVRDVEAAVADDAAGVSARVRQITLKVLSEGQLDSAALKSVMDAVVRGAKKGVERPDPRNADALREAMHGLDQALSSAAEATGLAVQEAASRSSEFSKQSLKQSLDDLGSLEKLFIETLGDAARHSTGHVRDTLHGLAEHARSSGTAVGGRVQDAVSQLAQATSTMTHEQMQAGATTLRQQGALLAGIAAGFLKGVADRLHAPDAADRDD
;
A
#
# COMPACT_ATOMS: atom_id res chain seq x y z
N MET A 1 -17.35 0.72 -5.11
CA MET A 1 -16.81 0.48 -3.77
C MET A 1 -17.24 -0.87 -3.21
N THR A 2 -18.48 -1.10 -2.73
CA THR A 2 -18.85 -2.37 -2.07
C THR A 2 -18.59 -3.63 -2.93
N ARG A 3 -18.90 -3.56 -4.23
CA ARG A 3 -18.68 -4.67 -5.18
C ARG A 3 -17.20 -5.00 -5.41
N ASP A 4 -16.34 -4.00 -5.29
CA ASP A 4 -14.88 -4.13 -5.47
C ASP A 4 -14.26 -4.74 -4.21
N THR A 5 -14.70 -4.29 -3.04
CA THR A 5 -14.33 -4.83 -1.74
C THR A 5 -14.68 -6.32 -1.61
N ASP A 6 -15.88 -6.72 -2.06
CA ASP A 6 -16.30 -8.12 -2.03
C ASP A 6 -15.46 -9.01 -2.95
N LYS A 7 -14.99 -8.46 -4.09
CA LYS A 7 -14.08 -9.15 -4.99
C LYS A 7 -12.71 -9.36 -4.34
N ILE A 8 -12.17 -8.33 -3.67
CA ILE A 8 -10.90 -8.44 -2.93
C ILE A 8 -10.99 -9.54 -1.87
N VAL A 9 -12.08 -9.55 -1.09
CA VAL A 9 -12.30 -10.57 -0.05
C VAL A 9 -12.22 -11.97 -0.66
N ARG A 10 -12.92 -12.22 -1.77
CA ARG A 10 -12.93 -13.53 -2.44
C ARG A 10 -11.58 -13.92 -3.03
N ASP A 11 -10.92 -12.99 -3.72
CA ASP A 11 -9.64 -13.26 -4.37
C ASP A 11 -8.55 -13.57 -3.33
N VAL A 12 -8.54 -12.83 -2.21
CA VAL A 12 -7.60 -13.06 -1.10
C VAL A 12 -7.94 -14.34 -0.34
N GLU A 13 -9.22 -14.60 -0.07
CA GLU A 13 -9.67 -15.87 0.53
C GLU A 13 -9.18 -17.07 -0.28
N ALA A 14 -9.35 -17.02 -1.61
CA ALA A 14 -8.87 -18.06 -2.52
C ALA A 14 -7.34 -18.18 -2.53
N ALA A 15 -6.62 -17.05 -2.52
CA ALA A 15 -5.15 -17.05 -2.48
C ALA A 15 -4.60 -17.67 -1.19
N VAL A 16 -5.29 -17.47 -0.06
CA VAL A 16 -4.87 -17.95 1.26
C VAL A 16 -5.29 -19.40 1.51
N ALA A 17 -6.40 -19.85 0.93
CA ALA A 17 -6.95 -21.20 1.14
C ALA A 17 -6.24 -22.33 0.36
N ASP A 18 -5.29 -21.98 -0.51
CA ASP A 18 -4.61 -22.90 -1.44
C ASP A 18 -3.29 -23.44 -0.84
N ASP A 19 -2.13 -22.95 -1.27
CA ASP A 19 -0.83 -23.21 -0.63
C ASP A 19 -0.32 -21.95 0.11
N ALA A 20 0.31 -22.14 1.27
CA ALA A 20 1.00 -21.06 2.00
C ALA A 20 2.17 -20.49 1.18
N ALA A 21 2.80 -21.31 0.34
CA ALA A 21 3.81 -20.83 -0.59
C ALA A 21 3.22 -19.81 -1.58
N GLY A 22 3.81 -18.62 -1.63
CA GLY A 22 3.40 -17.56 -2.56
C GLY A 22 2.10 -16.83 -2.18
N VAL A 23 1.56 -17.01 -0.97
CA VAL A 23 0.42 -16.20 -0.48
C VAL A 23 0.76 -14.71 -0.52
N SER A 24 1.94 -14.31 -0.07
CA SER A 24 2.35 -12.90 -0.02
C SER A 24 2.38 -12.30 -1.40
N ALA A 25 2.98 -13.00 -2.37
CA ALA A 25 3.05 -12.58 -3.75
C ALA A 25 1.65 -12.38 -4.36
N ARG A 26 0.74 -13.34 -4.14
CA ARG A 26 -0.65 -13.26 -4.64
C ARG A 26 -1.43 -12.13 -3.97
N VAL A 27 -1.36 -12.00 -2.64
CA VAL A 27 -2.03 -10.93 -1.89
C VAL A 27 -1.47 -9.56 -2.28
N ARG A 28 -0.15 -9.46 -2.47
CA ARG A 28 0.50 -8.26 -2.96
C ARG A 28 -0.02 -7.86 -4.34
N GLN A 29 -0.10 -8.81 -5.27
CA GLN A 29 -0.59 -8.58 -6.63
C GLN A 29 -2.06 -8.15 -6.66
N ILE A 30 -2.93 -8.84 -5.90
CA ILE A 30 -4.36 -8.48 -5.76
C ILE A 30 -4.49 -7.05 -5.24
N THR A 31 -3.75 -6.72 -4.18
CA THR A 31 -3.78 -5.40 -3.55
C THR A 31 -3.28 -4.33 -4.52
N LEU A 32 -2.11 -4.52 -5.14
CA LEU A 32 -1.54 -3.55 -6.08
C LEU A 32 -2.43 -3.29 -7.28
N LYS A 33 -3.08 -4.34 -7.82
CA LYS A 33 -4.02 -4.18 -8.92
C LYS A 33 -5.14 -3.21 -8.55
N VAL A 34 -5.76 -3.40 -7.38
CA VAL A 34 -6.83 -2.51 -6.90
C VAL A 34 -6.32 -1.09 -6.66
N LEU A 35 -5.15 -0.95 -6.03
CA LEU A 35 -4.56 0.37 -5.78
C LEU A 35 -4.20 1.11 -7.06
N SER A 36 -3.85 0.40 -8.13
CA SER A 36 -3.54 1.00 -9.43
C SER A 36 -4.78 1.44 -10.21
N GLU A 37 -5.96 0.89 -9.91
CA GLU A 37 -7.22 1.17 -10.59
C GLU A 37 -8.05 2.26 -9.87
N GLY A 38 -7.75 2.54 -8.60
CA GLY A 38 -8.51 3.45 -7.74
C GLY A 38 -7.79 4.75 -7.38
N GLN A 39 -8.46 5.59 -6.60
CA GLN A 39 -7.82 6.74 -5.95
C GLN A 39 -7.17 6.28 -4.64
N LEU A 40 -5.92 6.70 -4.40
CA LEU A 40 -5.16 6.41 -3.19
C LEU A 40 -5.52 7.37 -2.04
N ASP A 41 -6.81 7.50 -1.72
CA ASP A 41 -7.23 8.23 -0.51
C ASP A 41 -7.30 7.30 0.70
N SER A 42 -7.23 7.88 1.90
CA SER A 42 -7.16 7.14 3.17
C SER A 42 -8.36 6.22 3.41
N ALA A 43 -9.56 6.63 3.00
CA ALA A 43 -10.78 5.86 3.21
C ALA A 43 -10.85 4.66 2.25
N ALA A 44 -10.52 4.87 0.98
CA ALA A 44 -10.40 3.81 0.00
C ALA A 44 -9.34 2.79 0.42
N LEU A 45 -8.20 3.27 0.89
CA LEU A 45 -7.10 2.42 1.33
C LEU A 45 -7.48 1.60 2.57
N LYS A 46 -8.13 2.21 3.57
CA LYS A 46 -8.67 1.48 4.73
C LYS A 46 -9.63 0.38 4.28
N SER A 47 -10.54 0.70 3.35
CA SER A 47 -11.49 -0.30 2.82
C SER A 47 -10.80 -1.45 2.11
N VAL A 48 -9.69 -1.21 1.40
CA VAL A 48 -8.89 -2.26 0.75
C VAL A 48 -8.19 -3.11 1.80
N MET A 49 -7.51 -2.50 2.79
CA MET A 49 -6.86 -3.24 3.87
C MET A 49 -7.87 -4.12 4.63
N ASP A 50 -9.01 -3.55 5.04
CA ASP A 50 -10.07 -4.30 5.72
C ASP A 50 -10.55 -5.49 4.87
N ALA A 51 -10.67 -5.31 3.55
CA ALA A 51 -11.08 -6.38 2.64
C ALA A 51 -10.04 -7.50 2.56
N VAL A 52 -8.76 -7.14 2.44
CA VAL A 52 -7.66 -8.11 2.40
C VAL A 52 -7.59 -8.88 3.71
N VAL A 53 -7.66 -8.20 4.86
CA VAL A 53 -7.63 -8.86 6.16
C VAL A 53 -8.84 -9.78 6.36
N ARG A 54 -10.04 -9.35 5.94
CA ARG A 54 -11.23 -10.22 5.97
C ARG A 54 -11.09 -11.45 5.07
N GLY A 55 -10.59 -11.28 3.85
CA GLY A 55 -10.34 -12.40 2.93
C GLY A 55 -9.32 -13.38 3.51
N ALA A 56 -8.22 -12.87 4.05
CA ALA A 56 -7.18 -13.70 4.66
C ALA A 56 -7.70 -14.47 5.86
N LYS A 57 -8.49 -13.83 6.73
CA LYS A 57 -9.16 -14.50 7.86
C LYS A 57 -10.05 -15.66 7.38
N LYS A 58 -10.88 -15.44 6.36
CA LYS A 58 -11.75 -16.49 5.81
C LYS A 58 -10.96 -17.65 5.20
N GLY A 59 -9.86 -17.35 4.51
CA GLY A 59 -8.99 -18.35 3.91
C GLY A 59 -8.38 -19.32 4.93
N VAL A 60 -8.26 -18.89 6.19
CA VAL A 60 -7.68 -19.68 7.29
C VAL A 60 -8.71 -20.25 8.29
N GLU A 61 -10.01 -20.24 7.97
CA GLU A 61 -11.07 -20.76 8.87
C GLU A 61 -11.10 -22.30 8.98
N ARG A 62 -10.42 -23.04 8.09
CA ARG A 62 -10.33 -24.51 8.18
C ARG A 62 -9.30 -24.91 9.25
N PRO A 63 -9.53 -25.81 10.20
CA PRO A 63 -8.53 -26.13 11.23
C PRO A 63 -7.26 -26.81 10.66
N ASP A 64 -6.23 -26.03 10.31
CA ASP A 64 -4.92 -26.52 9.88
C ASP A 64 -3.82 -25.70 10.59
N PRO A 65 -2.79 -26.33 11.19
CA PRO A 65 -1.64 -25.64 11.77
C PRO A 65 -0.92 -24.65 10.82
N ARG A 66 -0.99 -24.87 9.49
CA ARG A 66 -0.38 -24.02 8.46
C ARG A 66 -1.08 -22.67 8.26
N ASN A 67 -2.25 -22.50 8.85
CA ASN A 67 -3.05 -21.28 8.77
C ASN A 67 -2.38 -20.05 9.36
N ALA A 68 -1.59 -20.23 10.43
CA ALA A 68 -0.89 -19.12 11.05
C ALA A 68 0.11 -18.51 10.08
N ASP A 69 0.83 -19.36 9.35
CA ASP A 69 1.84 -18.95 8.38
C ASP A 69 1.19 -18.36 7.13
N ALA A 70 0.11 -18.95 6.61
CA ALA A 70 -0.64 -18.38 5.51
C ALA A 70 -1.21 -16.98 5.86
N LEU A 71 -1.68 -16.78 7.09
CA LEU A 71 -2.14 -15.47 7.55
C LEU A 71 -1.00 -14.46 7.67
N ARG A 72 0.16 -14.85 8.24
CA ARG A 72 1.36 -14.00 8.29
C ARG A 72 1.81 -13.59 6.90
N GLU A 73 1.84 -14.54 5.98
CA GLU A 73 2.28 -14.35 4.62
C GLU A 73 1.30 -13.43 3.85
N ALA A 74 0.00 -13.56 4.09
CA ALA A 74 -1.00 -12.62 3.57
C ALA A 74 -0.77 -11.19 4.09
N MET A 75 -0.51 -11.03 5.39
CA MET A 75 -0.24 -9.71 5.97
C MET A 75 1.10 -9.13 5.48
N HIS A 76 2.09 -9.98 5.23
CA HIS A 76 3.35 -9.59 4.61
C HIS A 76 3.14 -9.11 3.16
N GLY A 77 2.34 -9.82 2.37
CA GLY A 77 1.98 -9.39 1.01
C GLY A 77 1.23 -8.06 0.98
N LEU A 78 0.33 -7.83 1.96
CA LEU A 78 -0.35 -6.55 2.14
C LEU A 78 0.63 -5.42 2.47
N ASP A 79 1.53 -5.61 3.44
CA ASP A 79 2.58 -4.63 3.80
C ASP A 79 3.47 -4.29 2.59
N GLN A 80 3.90 -5.30 1.82
CA GLN A 80 4.67 -5.09 0.58
C GLN A 80 3.91 -4.29 -0.48
N ALA A 81 2.61 -4.52 -0.65
CA ALA A 81 1.79 -3.76 -1.60
C ALA A 81 1.63 -2.30 -1.18
N LEU A 82 1.37 -2.07 0.11
CA LEU A 82 1.30 -0.72 0.67
C LEU A 82 2.67 -0.02 0.58
N SER A 83 3.77 -0.74 0.77
CA SER A 83 5.13 -0.24 0.63
C SER A 83 5.42 0.20 -0.81
N SER A 84 5.00 -0.59 -1.80
CA SER A 84 5.07 -0.21 -3.22
C SER A 84 4.17 1.00 -3.56
N ALA A 85 3.00 1.13 -2.94
CA ALA A 85 2.15 2.31 -3.09
C ALA A 85 2.78 3.57 -2.47
N ALA A 86 3.44 3.41 -1.32
CA ALA A 86 4.17 4.49 -0.68
C ALA A 86 5.36 4.96 -1.53
N GLU A 87 6.12 4.03 -2.08
CA GLU A 87 7.20 4.30 -3.03
C GLU A 87 6.68 5.04 -4.27
N ALA A 88 5.63 4.53 -4.92
CA ALA A 88 5.04 5.15 -6.10
C ALA A 88 4.55 6.59 -5.83
N THR A 89 3.95 6.83 -4.66
CA THR A 89 3.49 8.16 -4.25
C THR A 89 4.67 9.08 -3.97
N GLY A 90 5.73 8.59 -3.32
CA GLY A 90 6.97 9.34 -3.10
C GLY A 90 7.62 9.78 -4.42
N LEU A 91 7.73 8.86 -5.38
CA LEU A 91 8.24 9.16 -6.73
C LEU A 91 7.36 10.19 -7.46
N ALA A 92 6.03 10.08 -7.34
CA ALA A 92 5.10 11.05 -7.93
C ALA A 92 5.27 12.45 -7.32
N VAL A 93 5.51 12.53 -6.00
CA VAL A 93 5.78 13.78 -5.29
C VAL A 93 7.13 14.38 -5.70
N GLN A 94 8.17 13.56 -5.91
CA GLN A 94 9.45 14.04 -6.44
C GLN A 94 9.32 14.61 -7.85
N GLU A 95 8.61 13.91 -8.73
CA GLU A 95 8.38 14.37 -10.09
C GLU A 95 7.54 15.66 -10.11
N ALA A 96 6.54 15.76 -9.23
CA ALA A 96 5.77 16.99 -9.07
C ALA A 96 6.63 18.16 -8.53
N ALA A 97 7.58 17.89 -7.63
CA ALA A 97 8.51 18.91 -7.13
C ALA A 97 9.48 19.41 -8.22
N SER A 98 9.92 18.53 -9.13
CA SER A 98 10.73 18.92 -10.29
C SER A 98 9.94 19.83 -11.25
N ARG A 99 8.62 19.62 -11.34
CA ARG A 99 7.66 20.42 -12.15
C ARG A 99 7.06 21.60 -11.36
N SER A 100 7.93 22.38 -10.72
CA SER A 100 7.62 23.43 -9.72
C SER A 100 6.55 24.49 -10.08
N SER A 101 6.25 24.71 -11.37
CA SER A 101 5.16 25.61 -11.79
C SER A 101 3.75 25.02 -11.63
N GLU A 102 3.63 23.70 -11.52
CA GLU A 102 2.35 23.00 -11.49
C GLU A 102 1.87 22.67 -10.06
N PHE A 103 2.78 22.64 -9.07
CA PHE A 103 2.48 22.15 -7.72
C PHE A 103 2.93 23.09 -6.60
N SER A 104 2.06 23.29 -5.61
CA SER A 104 2.41 24.06 -4.41
C SER A 104 3.16 23.21 -3.38
N LYS A 105 4.04 23.84 -2.59
CA LYS A 105 4.71 23.19 -1.45
C LYS A 105 3.74 22.59 -0.44
N GLN A 106 2.60 23.25 -0.23
CA GLN A 106 1.58 22.78 0.69
C GLN A 106 0.90 21.50 0.19
N SER A 107 0.64 21.41 -1.12
CA SER A 107 0.08 20.21 -1.76
C SER A 107 1.02 19.01 -1.61
N LEU A 108 2.32 19.22 -1.88
CA LEU A 108 3.34 18.16 -1.75
C LEU A 108 3.51 17.71 -0.30
N LYS A 109 3.49 18.65 0.65
CA LYS A 109 3.53 18.35 2.07
C LYS A 109 2.30 17.55 2.53
N GLN A 110 1.10 17.93 2.09
CA GLN A 110 -0.12 17.18 2.42
C GLN A 110 -0.03 15.74 1.91
N SER A 111 0.45 15.51 0.68
CA SER A 111 0.62 14.16 0.14
C SER A 111 1.60 13.30 0.96
N LEU A 112 2.65 13.90 1.52
CA LEU A 112 3.54 13.19 2.44
C LEU A 112 2.94 12.97 3.83
N ASP A 113 2.18 13.92 4.36
CA ASP A 113 1.51 13.76 5.65
C ASP A 113 0.45 12.64 5.53
N ASP A 114 -0.26 12.55 4.40
CA ASP A 114 -1.17 11.46 4.08
C ASP A 114 -0.41 10.12 3.98
N LEU A 115 0.79 10.13 3.37
CA LEU A 115 1.67 8.97 3.31
C LEU A 115 2.13 8.50 4.71
N GLY A 116 2.45 9.46 5.59
CA GLY A 116 2.78 9.23 7.01
C GLY A 116 1.69 8.52 7.80
N SER A 117 0.44 8.58 7.33
CA SER A 117 -0.68 7.90 7.98
C SER A 117 -0.81 6.42 7.60
N LEU A 118 -0.13 5.94 6.55
CA LEU A 118 -0.35 4.60 6.00
C LEU A 118 0.09 3.48 6.95
N GLU A 119 1.28 3.60 7.53
CA GLU A 119 1.78 2.62 8.50
C GLU A 119 0.86 2.53 9.72
N LYS A 120 0.44 3.70 10.24
CA LYS A 120 -0.50 3.76 11.36
C LYS A 120 -1.82 3.08 11.02
N LEU A 121 -2.38 3.36 9.84
CA LEU A 121 -3.63 2.75 9.38
C LEU A 121 -3.51 1.22 9.22
N PHE A 122 -2.38 0.73 8.74
CA PHE A 122 -2.09 -0.70 8.65
C PHE A 122 -2.04 -1.36 10.03
N ILE A 123 -1.29 -0.77 10.97
CA ILE A 123 -1.19 -1.25 12.36
C ILE A 123 -2.55 -1.27 13.05
N GLU A 124 -3.34 -0.20 12.88
CA GLU A 124 -4.70 -0.09 13.43
C GLU A 124 -5.60 -1.19 12.86
N THR A 125 -5.55 -1.42 11.54
CA THR A 125 -6.35 -2.44 10.87
C THR A 125 -6.02 -3.85 11.36
N LEU A 126 -4.73 -4.17 11.57
CA LEU A 126 -4.33 -5.43 12.19
C LEU A 126 -4.85 -5.56 13.63
N GLY A 127 -4.76 -4.49 14.41
CA GLY A 127 -5.23 -4.44 15.79
C GLY A 127 -6.74 -4.64 15.90
N ASP A 128 -7.52 -3.96 15.06
CA ASP A 128 -8.98 -4.09 15.00
C ASP A 128 -9.38 -5.50 14.56
N ALA A 129 -8.72 -6.03 13.53
CA ALA A 129 -8.97 -7.40 13.07
C ALA A 129 -8.65 -8.44 14.16
N ALA A 130 -7.60 -8.24 14.95
CA ALA A 130 -7.28 -9.09 16.10
C ALA A 130 -8.38 -9.04 17.17
N ARG A 131 -8.90 -7.84 17.51
CA ARG A 131 -10.00 -7.66 18.48
C ARG A 131 -11.29 -8.36 18.03
N HIS A 132 -11.53 -8.43 16.72
CA HIS A 132 -12.68 -9.11 16.11
C HIS A 132 -12.39 -10.55 15.68
N SER A 133 -11.35 -11.18 16.24
CA SER A 133 -10.99 -12.58 15.99
C SER A 133 -10.88 -13.36 17.28
N THR A 134 -10.83 -14.69 17.17
CA THR A 134 -10.68 -15.60 18.32
C THR A 134 -9.57 -16.61 18.06
N GLY A 135 -9.05 -17.21 19.13
CA GLY A 135 -8.04 -18.26 19.05
C GLY A 135 -6.78 -17.83 18.29
N HIS A 136 -6.23 -18.75 17.51
CA HIS A 136 -4.92 -18.56 16.87
C HIS A 136 -4.86 -17.40 15.85
N VAL A 137 -5.98 -17.07 15.20
CA VAL A 137 -6.10 -15.91 14.30
C VAL A 137 -5.93 -14.60 15.08
N ARG A 138 -6.54 -14.50 16.27
CA ARG A 138 -6.36 -13.33 17.16
C ARG A 138 -4.92 -13.19 17.57
N ASP A 139 -4.30 -14.27 18.04
CA ASP A 139 -2.92 -14.24 18.56
C ASP A 139 -1.93 -13.85 17.45
N THR A 140 -2.13 -14.38 16.24
CA THR A 140 -1.31 -14.06 15.07
C THR A 140 -1.43 -12.59 14.67
N LEU A 141 -2.65 -12.07 14.50
CA LEU A 141 -2.88 -10.67 14.12
C LEU A 141 -2.41 -9.70 15.21
N HIS A 142 -2.58 -10.07 16.48
CA HIS A 142 -2.10 -9.27 17.60
C HIS A 142 -0.58 -9.18 17.60
N GLY A 143 0.11 -10.33 17.47
CA GLY A 143 1.56 -10.38 17.38
C GLY A 143 2.12 -9.60 16.18
N LEU A 144 1.44 -9.65 15.03
CA LEU A 144 1.80 -8.83 13.86
C LEU A 144 1.64 -7.34 14.13
N ALA A 145 0.55 -6.91 14.76
CA ALA A 145 0.32 -5.52 15.11
C ALA A 145 1.35 -5.00 16.13
N GLU A 146 1.74 -5.83 17.10
CA GLU A 146 2.79 -5.50 18.06
C GLU A 146 4.16 -5.41 17.40
N HIS A 147 4.50 -6.40 16.56
CA HIS A 147 5.75 -6.40 15.81
C HIS A 147 5.87 -5.17 14.91
N ALA A 148 4.82 -4.82 14.17
CA ALA A 148 4.79 -3.62 13.34
C ALA A 148 4.98 -2.33 14.16
N ARG A 149 4.46 -2.25 15.40
CA ARG A 149 4.69 -1.10 16.29
C ARG A 149 6.13 -1.03 16.82
N SER A 150 6.73 -2.17 17.15
CA SER A 150 8.06 -2.20 17.78
C SER A 150 9.21 -2.16 16.78
N SER A 151 9.01 -2.78 15.62
CA SER A 151 10.05 -3.04 14.62
C SER A 151 9.84 -2.23 13.34
N GLY A 152 8.70 -1.55 13.21
CA GLY A 152 8.30 -0.83 12.00
C GLY A 152 7.74 -1.77 10.93
N THR A 153 7.37 -1.17 9.81
CA THR A 153 6.80 -1.85 8.64
C THR A 153 7.59 -1.54 7.36
N ALA A 154 7.45 -2.36 6.32
CA ALA A 154 8.04 -2.01 5.02
C ALA A 154 7.42 -0.72 4.46
N VAL A 155 6.17 -0.42 4.81
CA VAL A 155 5.53 0.87 4.52
C VAL A 155 6.28 2.00 5.20
N GLY A 156 6.48 1.93 6.52
CA GLY A 156 7.12 2.97 7.32
C GLY A 156 8.51 3.36 6.79
N GLY A 157 9.33 2.37 6.41
CA GLY A 157 10.63 2.62 5.78
C GLY A 157 10.52 3.43 4.47
N ARG A 158 9.60 3.05 3.57
CA ARG A 158 9.42 3.78 2.29
C ARG A 158 8.86 5.18 2.48
N VAL A 159 7.99 5.38 3.47
CA VAL A 159 7.51 6.72 3.82
C VAL A 159 8.68 7.60 4.27
N GLN A 160 9.53 7.09 5.15
CA GLN A 160 10.70 7.83 5.64
C GLN A 160 11.66 8.20 4.51
N ASP A 161 11.88 7.29 3.57
CA ASP A 161 12.68 7.55 2.37
C ASP A 161 12.07 8.67 1.52
N ALA A 162 10.77 8.60 1.24
CA ALA A 162 10.05 9.60 0.46
C ALA A 162 10.10 11.00 1.12
N VAL A 163 9.92 11.06 2.44
CA VAL A 163 10.01 12.31 3.21
C VAL A 163 11.41 12.91 3.13
N SER A 164 12.45 12.08 3.32
CA SER A 164 13.84 12.51 3.26
C SER A 164 14.20 13.05 1.87
N GLN A 165 13.72 12.38 0.83
CA GLN A 165 13.94 12.77 -0.55
C GLN A 165 13.21 14.08 -0.92
N LEU A 166 11.97 14.29 -0.44
CA LEU A 166 11.30 15.59 -0.66
C LEU A 166 11.97 16.72 0.11
N ALA A 167 12.43 16.47 1.34
CA ALA A 167 13.17 17.48 2.11
C ALA A 167 14.41 17.95 1.33
N GLN A 168 15.13 17.02 0.69
CA GLN A 168 16.24 17.35 -0.21
C GLN A 168 15.76 18.14 -1.44
N ALA A 169 14.74 17.66 -2.15
CA ALA A 169 14.21 18.32 -3.34
C ALA A 169 13.62 19.72 -3.09
N THR A 170 13.09 19.98 -1.89
CA THR A 170 12.52 21.28 -1.51
C THR A 170 13.56 22.25 -0.96
N SER A 171 14.67 21.75 -0.42
CA SER A 171 15.82 22.57 0.01
C SER A 171 16.52 23.26 -1.15
N THR A 172 16.38 22.72 -2.36
CA THR A 172 16.97 23.27 -3.59
C THR A 172 16.03 24.23 -4.35
N MET A 173 14.77 24.39 -3.92
CA MET A 173 13.80 25.27 -4.58
C MET A 173 13.99 26.74 -4.18
N THR A 174 13.94 27.66 -5.16
CA THR A 174 14.00 29.12 -4.92
C THR A 174 12.66 29.72 -4.52
N HIS A 175 12.66 30.92 -3.91
CA HIS A 175 11.44 31.63 -3.53
C HIS A 175 10.51 31.96 -4.71
N GLU A 176 11.05 32.19 -5.91
CA GLU A 176 10.28 32.48 -7.13
C GLU A 176 9.54 31.22 -7.63
N GLN A 177 10.21 30.06 -7.61
CA GLN A 177 9.61 28.77 -7.94
C GLN A 177 8.48 28.38 -6.97
N MET A 178 8.56 28.81 -5.71
CA MET A 178 7.49 28.59 -4.73
C MET A 178 6.24 29.42 -5.02
N GLN A 179 6.39 30.62 -5.60
CA GLN A 179 5.27 31.51 -5.89
C GLN A 179 4.55 31.15 -7.20
N ALA A 180 5.26 30.52 -8.14
CA ALA A 180 4.71 30.12 -9.44
C ALA A 180 3.68 28.96 -9.36
N GLY A 181 3.72 28.13 -8.31
CA GLY A 181 2.88 26.93 -8.15
C GLY A 181 1.44 27.16 -7.60
N ALA A 182 0.94 28.39 -7.61
CA ALA A 182 -0.31 28.79 -6.95
C ALA A 182 -1.61 28.46 -7.72
N THR A 183 -1.65 27.38 -8.50
CA THR A 183 -2.87 26.88 -9.15
C THR A 183 -3.72 26.01 -8.22
N THR A 184 -4.99 25.80 -8.58
CA THR A 184 -6.02 25.17 -7.73
C THR A 184 -5.63 23.79 -7.19
N LEU A 185 -5.63 23.64 -5.85
CA LEU A 185 -5.31 22.40 -5.09
C LEU A 185 -5.94 21.11 -5.65
N ARG A 186 -7.19 21.15 -6.12
CA ARG A 186 -7.90 19.95 -6.62
C ARG A 186 -7.30 19.39 -7.92
N GLN A 187 -6.85 20.25 -8.82
CA GLN A 187 -6.27 19.80 -10.10
C GLN A 187 -4.91 19.16 -9.87
N GLN A 188 -4.13 19.71 -8.92
CA GLN A 188 -2.85 19.15 -8.49
C GLN A 188 -3.02 17.75 -7.88
N GLY A 189 -3.98 17.56 -6.98
CA GLY A 189 -4.24 16.25 -6.37
C GLY A 189 -4.58 15.16 -7.38
N ALA A 190 -5.39 15.47 -8.39
CA ALA A 190 -5.74 14.51 -9.44
C ALA A 190 -4.54 14.12 -10.33
N LEU A 191 -3.67 15.09 -10.66
CA LEU A 191 -2.46 14.83 -11.44
C LEU A 191 -1.47 13.96 -10.67
N LEU A 192 -1.21 14.27 -9.40
CA LEU A 192 -0.37 13.46 -8.51
C LEU A 192 -0.89 12.02 -8.40
N ALA A 193 -2.19 11.87 -8.16
CA ALA A 193 -2.82 10.55 -8.09
C ALA A 193 -2.66 9.77 -9.40
N GLY A 194 -2.78 10.44 -10.56
CA GLY A 194 -2.57 9.83 -11.87
C GLY A 194 -1.13 9.32 -12.07
N ILE A 195 -0.12 10.10 -11.65
CA ILE A 195 1.30 9.70 -11.73
C ILE A 195 1.56 8.50 -10.81
N ALA A 196 1.10 8.55 -9.56
CA ALA A 196 1.24 7.45 -8.60
C ALA A 196 0.57 6.17 -9.09
N ALA A 197 -0.65 6.27 -9.65
CA ALA A 197 -1.36 5.15 -10.26
C ALA A 197 -0.61 4.56 -11.46
N GLY A 198 0.03 5.41 -12.28
CA GLY A 198 0.90 4.96 -13.38
C GLY A 198 2.12 4.17 -12.89
N PHE A 199 2.82 4.64 -11.86
CA PHE A 199 3.92 3.91 -11.24
C PHE A 199 3.46 2.58 -10.65
N LEU A 200 2.34 2.58 -9.91
CA LEU A 200 1.75 1.38 -9.33
C LEU A 200 1.37 0.35 -10.39
N LYS A 201 0.76 0.80 -11.48
CA LYS A 201 0.43 -0.06 -12.62
C LYS A 201 1.69 -0.71 -13.20
N GLY A 202 2.77 0.04 -13.37
CA GLY A 202 4.05 -0.50 -13.81
C GLY A 202 4.69 -1.51 -12.84
N VAL A 203 4.46 -1.39 -11.52
CA VAL A 203 4.84 -2.43 -10.55
C VAL A 203 3.93 -3.65 -10.69
N ALA A 204 2.62 -3.46 -10.78
CA ALA A 204 1.64 -4.54 -10.88
C ALA A 204 1.79 -5.36 -12.18
N ASP A 205 2.13 -4.72 -13.30
CA ASP A 205 2.34 -5.37 -14.60
C ASP A 205 3.61 -6.25 -14.58
N ARG A 206 4.69 -5.80 -13.93
CA ARG A 206 5.92 -6.60 -13.74
C ARG A 206 5.71 -7.83 -12.87
N LEU A 207 4.78 -7.77 -11.92
CA LEU A 207 4.41 -8.91 -11.09
C LEU A 207 3.47 -9.88 -11.82
N HIS A 208 2.77 -9.42 -12.87
CA HIS A 208 1.92 -10.27 -13.72
C HIS A 208 2.69 -10.97 -14.83
N ALA A 209 3.84 -10.44 -15.26
CA ALA A 209 4.67 -11.09 -16.26
C ALA A 209 5.14 -12.45 -15.69
N PRO A 210 4.73 -13.59 -16.27
CA PRO A 210 5.40 -14.84 -15.97
C PRO A 210 6.83 -14.72 -16.47
N ASP A 211 7.74 -15.39 -15.78
CA ASP A 211 9.15 -15.56 -16.14
C ASP A 211 9.28 -16.07 -17.60
N ALA A 212 9.26 -15.15 -18.56
CA ALA A 212 9.35 -15.41 -20.00
C ALA A 212 10.73 -15.01 -20.50
N ALA A 213 11.75 -15.28 -19.69
CA ALA A 213 13.15 -15.10 -20.00
C ALA A 213 13.98 -16.31 -19.53
N ASP A 214 13.44 -17.53 -19.69
CA ASP A 214 14.25 -18.75 -19.59
C ASP A 214 13.65 -19.92 -20.38
N ARG A 215 13.43 -19.70 -21.69
CA ARG A 215 13.22 -20.76 -22.70
C ARG A 215 13.72 -20.28 -24.07
N ASP A 216 15.02 -20.07 -24.17
CA ASP A 216 15.74 -20.18 -25.44
C ASP A 216 16.93 -21.11 -25.18
N ASP A 217 16.64 -22.42 -25.20
CA ASP A 217 17.62 -23.51 -25.44
C ASP A 217 17.20 -24.26 -26.72
#